data_AF-A0A085U461-F1
#
_entry.id   AF-A0A085U461-F1
#
_cell.length_a   1.000
_cell.length_b   1.000
_cell.length_c   1.000
_cell.angle_alpha   90.00
_cell.angle_beta   90.00
_cell.angle_gamma   90.00
#
_symmetry.space_group_name_H-M   'P 1'
#
loop_
_entity.id
_entity.type
_entity.pdbx_description
1 polymer ?
#
loop_
_entity_poly.entity_id
_entity_poly.type
_entity_poly.pdbx_seq_one_letter_code
_entity_poly.pdbx_strand_id
1 'polypeptide(L)' 'MHSPELVAAFHVAIHDYSTSIQNALAAADLKKAQHISHKVLGLCQIFDRPDLAELCESLENAKSLSSASIELEKLLARMQ' A
#
# COMPACT_ATOMS: atom_id res chain seq x y z
N MET A 1 11.84 0.39 -18.62
CA MET A 1 10.78 1.39 -18.88
C MET A 1 9.49 0.62 -19.06
N HIS A 2 8.52 0.79 -18.16
CA HIS A 2 7.23 0.07 -18.22
C HIS A 2 6.36 0.65 -19.34
N SER A 3 5.53 -0.19 -19.99
CA SER A 3 4.59 0.30 -20.98
C SER A 3 3.49 1.15 -20.33
N PRO A 4 2.86 2.09 -21.04
CA PRO A 4 1.76 2.90 -20.49
C PRO A 4 0.61 2.06 -19.92
N GLU A 5 0.29 0.93 -20.54
CA GLU A 5 -0.75 0.01 -20.09
C GLU A 5 -0.37 -0.66 -18.77
N LEU A 6 0.91 -1.03 -18.63
CA LEU A 6 1.43 -1.64 -17.41
C LEU A 6 1.46 -0.64 -16.25
N VAL A 7 1.78 0.64 -16.53
CA VAL A 7 1.70 1.73 -15.55
C VAL A 7 0.25 2.00 -15.13
N ALA A 8 -0.69 2.01 -16.07
CA ALA A 8 -2.11 2.16 -15.76
C ALA A 8 -2.62 1.00 -14.88
N ALA A 9 -2.24 -0.24 -15.22
CA ALA A 9 -2.58 -1.42 -14.42
C ALA A 9 -2.01 -1.34 -12.99
N PHE A 10 -0.79 -0.82 -12.84
CA PHE A 10 -0.20 -0.57 -11.53
C PHE A 10 -0.99 0.42 -10.68
N HIS A 11 -1.44 1.54 -11.26
CA HIS A 11 -2.26 2.51 -10.53
C HIS A 11 -3.58 1.92 -10.06
N VAL A 12 -4.25 1.13 -10.92
CA VAL A 12 -5.47 0.40 -10.54
C VAL A 12 -5.17 -0.58 -9.40
N ALA A 13 -4.11 -1.38 -9.54
CA ALA A 13 -3.74 -2.37 -8.54
C ALA A 13 -3.42 -1.75 -7.18
N ILE A 14 -2.63 -0.66 -7.13
CA ILE A 14 -2.34 0.03 -5.86
C ILE A 14 -3.62 0.58 -5.24
N HIS A 15 -4.56 1.10 -6.03
CA HIS A 15 -5.83 1.59 -5.50
C HIS A 15 -6.65 0.46 -4.87
N ASP A 16 -6.78 -0.67 -5.56
CA ASP A 16 -7.51 -1.86 -5.06
C ASP A 16 -6.88 -2.44 -3.78
N TYR A 17 -5.55 -2.49 -3.73
CA TYR A 17 -4.85 -2.93 -2.53
C TYR A 17 -5.01 -1.93 -1.38
N SER A 18 -4.94 -0.62 -1.65
CA SER A 18 -5.16 0.41 -0.63
C SER A 18 -6.56 0.29 -0.02
N THR A 19 -7.59 0.09 -0.84
CA THR A 19 -8.96 -0.20 -0.37
C THR A 19 -9.01 -1.50 0.45
N SER A 20 -8.28 -2.54 0.03
CA SER A 20 -8.22 -3.80 0.78
C SER A 20 -7.55 -3.65 2.15
N ILE A 21 -6.51 -2.80 2.26
CA ILE A 21 -5.87 -2.45 3.53
C ILE A 21 -6.87 -1.68 4.41
N GLN A 22 -7.57 -0.68 3.87
CA GLN A 22 -8.60 0.08 4.61
C GLN A 22 -9.67 -0.86 5.19
N ASN A 23 -10.17 -1.79 4.38
CA ASN A 23 -11.17 -2.77 4.82
C ASN A 23 -10.64 -3.69 5.92
N ALA A 24 -9.38 -4.11 5.84
CA ALA A 24 -8.74 -4.90 6.90
C ALA A 24 -8.62 -4.11 8.21
N LEU A 25 -8.20 -2.84 8.14
CA LEU A 25 -8.11 -1.96 9.30
C LEU A 25 -9.48 -1.67 9.93
N ALA A 26 -10.51 -1.43 9.11
CA ALA A 26 -11.89 -1.25 9.57
C ALA A 26 -12.44 -2.50 10.29
N ALA A 27 -11.98 -3.69 9.88
CA ALA A 27 -12.27 -4.96 10.55
C ALA A 27 -11.35 -5.26 11.75
N ALA A 28 -10.49 -4.31 12.16
CA ALA A 28 -9.48 -4.47 13.19
C ALA A 28 -8.47 -5.61 12.95
N ASP A 29 -8.27 -6.02 11.69
CA ASP A 29 -7.35 -7.08 11.28
C ASP A 29 -6.00 -6.50 10.81
N LEU A 30 -5.15 -6.17 11.79
CA LEU A 30 -3.81 -5.62 11.54
C LEU A 30 -2.94 -6.59 10.74
N LYS A 31 -3.00 -7.89 11.03
CA LYS A 31 -2.15 -8.89 10.37
C LYS A 31 -2.47 -9.00 8.88
N LYS A 32 -3.75 -8.93 8.52
CA LYS A 32 -4.18 -8.89 7.12
C LYS A 32 -3.76 -7.60 6.43
N ALA A 33 -3.89 -6.45 7.10
CA ALA A 33 -3.40 -5.18 6.58
C ALA A 33 -1.89 -5.25 6.25
N GLN A 34 -1.07 -5.70 7.20
CA GLN A 34 0.38 -5.89 7.01
C GLN A 34 0.70 -6.82 5.85
N HIS A 35 0.00 -7.96 5.75
CA HIS A 35 0.21 -8.92 4.67
C HIS A 35 -0.12 -8.35 3.28
N ILE A 36 -1.18 -7.53 3.18
CA ILE A 36 -1.52 -6.86 1.93
C ILE A 36 -0.44 -5.81 1.61
N SER A 37 -0.01 -5.01 2.59
CA SER A 37 1.04 -4.00 2.42
C SER A 37 2.36 -4.59 1.92
N HIS A 38 2.76 -5.78 2.38
CA HIS A 38 3.92 -6.50 1.86
C HIS A 38 3.81 -6.79 0.34
N LYS A 39 2.62 -7.15 -0.14
CA LYS A 39 2.40 -7.38 -1.59
C LYS A 39 2.54 -6.08 -2.38
N VAL A 40 2.00 -4.98 -1.84
CA VAL A 40 2.10 -3.66 -2.47
C VAL A 40 3.54 -3.16 -2.47
N LEU A 41 4.31 -3.42 -1.42
CA LEU A 41 5.73 -3.09 -1.34
C LEU A 41 6.50 -3.66 -2.54
N GLY A 42 6.33 -4.96 -2.83
CA GLY A 42 6.96 -5.60 -3.98
C GLY A 42 6.55 -4.97 -5.31
N LEU A 43 5.28 -4.57 -5.46
CA LEU A 43 4.81 -3.85 -6.65
C LEU A 43 5.46 -2.47 -6.77
N CYS A 44 5.48 -1.68 -5.69
CA CYS A 44 6.13 -0.36 -5.69
C CYS A 44 7.60 -0.44 -6.08
N GLN A 45 8.32 -1.48 -5.63
CA GLN A 45 9.71 -1.72 -6.01
C GLN A 45 9.87 -2.04 -7.50
N ILE A 46 9.00 -2.88 -8.07
CA ILE A 46 9.02 -3.21 -9.51
C ILE A 46 8.80 -1.97 -10.37
N PHE A 47 7.95 -1.04 -9.92
CA PHE A 47 7.60 0.18 -10.64
C PHE A 47 8.48 1.39 -10.29
N ASP A 48 9.57 1.19 -9.54
CA ASP A 48 10.52 2.23 -9.16
C ASP A 48 9.85 3.42 -8.44
N ARG A 49 8.95 3.10 -7.49
CA ARG A 49 8.26 4.06 -6.63
C ARG A 49 8.76 3.96 -5.18
N PRO A 50 10.00 4.42 -4.90
CA PRO A 50 10.58 4.32 -3.56
C PRO A 50 9.77 5.07 -2.49
N ASP A 51 9.13 6.17 -2.88
CA ASP A 51 8.24 6.96 -2.02
C ASP A 51 7.02 6.17 -1.53
N LEU A 52 6.46 5.30 -2.38
CA LEU A 52 5.35 4.42 -2.00
C LEU A 52 5.84 3.16 -1.30
N ALA A 53 7.02 2.65 -1.68
CA ALA A 53 7.63 1.48 -1.07
C ALA A 53 7.90 1.71 0.44
N GLU A 54 8.48 2.85 0.82
CA GLU A 54 8.76 3.18 2.23
C GLU A 54 7.48 3.22 3.10
N LEU A 55 6.39 3.74 2.55
CA LEU A 55 5.08 3.76 3.22
C LEU A 55 4.49 2.36 3.34
N CYS A 56 4.63 1.52 2.31
CA CYS A 56 4.19 0.13 2.35
C CYS A 56 5.00 -0.72 3.33
N GLU A 57 6.31 -0.49 3.43
CA GLU A 57 7.18 -1.13 4.42
C GLU A 57 6.81 -0.69 5.86
N SER A 58 6.50 0.59 6.05
CA SER A 58 6.02 1.11 7.34
C SER A 58 4.67 0.50 7.73
N LEU A 59 3.75 0.33 6.78
CA LEU A 59 2.49 -0.37 6.97
C LEU A 59 2.67 -1.85 7.32
N GLU A 60 3.55 -2.55 6.58
CA GLU A 60 3.90 -3.96 6.83
C GLU A 60 4.43 -4.15 8.26
N ASN A 61 5.20 -3.19 8.77
CA ASN A 61 5.83 -3.27 10.08
C ASN A 61 5.04 -2.59 11.22
N ALA A 62 3.88 -2.02 10.92
CA ALA A 62 3.06 -1.25 11.86
C ALA A 62 2.75 -2.04 13.14
N LYS A 63 2.90 -1.42 14.32
CA LYS A 63 2.73 -2.11 15.62
C LYS A 63 1.32 -2.01 16.19
N SER A 64 0.47 -1.17 15.59
CA SER A 64 -0.92 -0.97 16.01
C SER A 64 -1.80 -0.55 14.84
N LEU A 65 -3.12 -0.75 14.98
CA LEU A 65 -4.11 -0.27 14.01
C LEU A 65 -3.99 1.23 13.77
N SER A 66 -3.79 2.03 14.82
CA SER A 66 -3.63 3.48 14.71
C SER A 66 -2.39 3.86 13.88
N SER A 67 -1.24 3.20 14.12
CA SER A 67 -0.04 3.45 13.31
C SER A 67 -0.27 3.05 11.85
N ALA A 68 -0.92 1.92 11.60
CA ALA A 68 -1.23 1.49 10.23
C ALA A 68 -2.18 2.46 9.52
N SER A 69 -3.22 2.98 10.20
CA SER A 69 -4.12 3.97 9.60
C SER A 69 -3.39 5.25 9.18
N ILE A 70 -2.48 5.76 10.02
CA ILE A 70 -1.68 6.96 9.70
C ILE A 70 -0.81 6.72 8.46
N GLU A 71 -0.12 5.58 8.39
CA GLU A 71 0.73 5.29 7.23
C GLU A 71 -0.11 5.07 5.95
N LEU A 72 -1.31 4.53 6.08
CA LEU A 72 -2.23 4.36 4.94
C LEU A 72 -2.75 5.71 4.43
N GLU A 73 -3.07 6.65 5.32
CA GLU A 73 -3.46 8.01 4.93
C GLU A 73 -2.35 8.71 4.15
N LYS A 74 -1.09 8.58 4.60
CA LYS A 74 0.08 9.10 3.88
C LYS A 74 0.23 8.44 2.50
N LEU A 75 0.04 7.12 2.42
CA LEU A 75 0.11 6.38 1.15
C LEU A 75 -0.92 6.92 0.15
N LEU A 76 -2.16 7.10 0.58
CA LEU A 76 -3.25 7.61 -0.26
C LEU A 76 -2.98 9.05 -0.72
N ALA A 77 -2.45 9.90 0.17
CA ALA A 77 -2.08 11.26 -0.19
C ALA A 77 -0.96 11.33 -1.24
N ARG A 78 -0.07 10.32 -1.28
CA ARG A 78 1.06 10.24 -2.23
C ARG A 78 0.67 9.72 -3.62
N MET A 79 -0.54 9.17 -3.74
CA MET A 79 -1.08 8.64 -5.00
C MET A 79 -1.94 9.66 -5.77
N GLN A 80 -2.29 10.79 -5.15
CA GLN A 80 -2.98 11.91 -5.79
C GLN A 80 -2.03 12.70 -6.70
#